data_AF-A0A955XH47-F1
#
_entry.id   AF-A0A955XH47-F1
#
_cell.length_a   1.000
_cell.length_b   1.000
_cell.length_c   1.000
_cell.angle_alpha   90.00
_cell.angle_beta   90.00
_cell.angle_gamma   90.00
#
_symmetry.space_group_name_H-M   'P 1'
#
loop_
_entity.id
_entity.type
_entity.pdbx_description
1 polymer ?
#
loop_
_entity_poly.entity_id
_entity_poly.type
_entity_poly.pdbx_seq_one_letter_code
_entity_poly.pdbx_strand_id
1 'polypeptide(L)'
;MLTVRRPLLSMLLASAFVAGCGEDDDAEAGAPTVPAEVATTYAEIVHATYADSLTTARALDTAINAFVDAPTAETLQDARDAWRAAREPYLQSEVFRFYGGPIDDAEDGPEGLINAWPLDEAYIDYVVDMPDAGLVQSDAALTTAALIEANEAGGEENIATGYHAIEFLLWGQDMRADGPGDRPASDYVESMDGPGQYAERRALYLTTVSALLVSHLEDLTAAWAPDQDNYRKAFEGAPPREALRRVMTGMIVLSGFETGGERLQTALDSASQEDEHSCFSDNT
;
A
#
# COMPACT_ATOMS: atom_id res chain seq x y z
N MET A 1 -30.59 -16.33 25.47
CA MET A 1 -30.27 -17.46 26.37
C MET A 1 -30.11 -18.72 25.54
N LEU A 2 -28.86 -19.05 25.17
CA LEU A 2 -28.40 -20.39 24.77
C LEU A 2 -26.89 -20.28 24.52
N THR A 3 -26.15 -20.30 25.63
CA THR A 3 -24.70 -20.46 25.67
C THR A 3 -24.32 -21.85 25.19
N VAL A 4 -23.71 -21.96 24.02
CA VAL A 4 -23.05 -23.19 23.56
C VAL A 4 -21.56 -23.03 23.81
N ARG A 5 -21.10 -23.55 24.95
CA ARG A 5 -19.68 -23.78 25.24
C ARG A 5 -19.20 -24.91 24.33
N ARG A 6 -18.16 -24.67 23.51
CA ARG A 6 -17.39 -25.73 22.86
C ARG A 6 -16.12 -26.03 23.66
N PRO A 7 -15.76 -27.31 23.86
CA PRO A 7 -14.67 -27.72 24.73
C PRO A 7 -13.29 -27.51 24.09
N LEU A 8 -12.35 -27.01 24.88
CA LEU A 8 -10.90 -27.06 24.60
C LEU A 8 -10.46 -28.52 24.56
N LEU A 9 -10.07 -29.01 23.38
CA LEU A 9 -9.44 -30.31 23.20
C LEU A 9 -7.92 -30.11 23.29
N SER A 10 -7.37 -30.23 24.49
CA SER A 10 -5.93 -30.20 24.75
C SER A 10 -5.30 -31.51 24.28
N MET A 11 -4.69 -31.52 23.09
CA MET A 11 -3.80 -32.61 22.66
C MET A 11 -2.42 -32.42 23.31
N LEU A 12 -2.17 -33.19 24.38
CA LEU A 12 -0.82 -33.40 24.92
C LEU A 12 -0.07 -34.38 24.00
N LEU A 13 0.82 -33.86 23.15
CA LEU A 13 1.86 -34.66 22.51
C LEU A 13 3.02 -34.83 23.51
N ALA A 14 3.16 -36.02 24.08
CA ALA A 14 4.33 -36.41 24.85
C ALA A 14 5.44 -36.86 23.88
N SER A 15 6.33 -35.95 23.51
CA SER A 15 7.55 -36.27 22.76
C SER A 15 8.64 -36.71 23.73
N ALA A 16 9.02 -37.98 23.66
CA ALA A 16 10.18 -38.52 24.37
C ALA A 16 11.47 -37.94 23.77
N PHE A 17 12.19 -37.13 24.55
CA PHE A 17 13.54 -36.71 24.21
C PHE A 17 14.49 -37.89 24.38
N VAL A 18 14.99 -38.42 23.27
CA VAL A 18 16.22 -39.22 23.26
C VAL A 18 17.37 -38.21 23.23
N ALA A 19 18.11 -38.13 24.33
CA ALA A 19 19.36 -37.40 24.40
C ALA A 19 20.42 -38.11 23.55
N GLY A 20 20.66 -37.60 22.34
CA GLY A 20 21.84 -37.88 21.53
C GLY A 20 22.78 -36.69 21.63
N CYS A 21 23.81 -36.79 22.47
CA CYS A 21 24.96 -35.91 22.41
C CYS A 21 25.79 -36.32 21.18
N GLY A 22 25.70 -35.53 20.12
CA GLY A 22 26.67 -35.47 19.03
C GLY A 22 26.84 -34.00 18.70
N GLU A 23 28.01 -33.45 19.00
CA GLU A 23 28.46 -32.17 18.43
C GLU A 23 28.71 -32.40 16.93
N ASP A 24 27.63 -32.37 16.14
CA ASP A 24 27.72 -32.30 14.69
C ASP A 24 27.75 -30.82 14.29
N ASP A 25 28.98 -30.31 14.14
CA ASP A 25 29.28 -29.21 13.23
C ASP A 25 28.96 -29.69 11.80
N ASP A 26 27.68 -29.75 11.45
CA ASP A 26 27.23 -29.88 10.06
C ASP A 26 27.47 -28.54 9.35
N ALA A 27 28.73 -28.27 9.05
CA ALA A 27 29.09 -27.36 7.99
C ALA A 27 28.45 -27.93 6.70
N GLU A 28 27.40 -27.28 6.19
CA GLU A 28 26.78 -27.60 4.90
C GLU A 28 27.84 -27.61 3.78
N ALA A 29 28.40 -28.79 3.53
CA ALA A 29 29.36 -29.03 2.49
C ALA A 29 28.62 -29.06 1.13
N GLY A 30 28.66 -27.95 0.39
CA GLY A 30 28.31 -27.93 -1.03
C GLY A 30 27.44 -26.78 -1.52
N ALA A 31 26.92 -25.91 -0.65
CA ALA A 31 26.17 -24.75 -1.11
C ALA A 31 27.11 -23.70 -1.75
N PRO A 32 26.79 -23.17 -2.95
CA PRO A 32 27.62 -22.17 -3.61
C PRO A 32 27.85 -20.95 -2.70
N THR A 33 29.03 -20.35 -2.80
CA THR A 33 29.33 -19.09 -2.11
C THR A 33 28.54 -17.96 -2.74
N VAL A 34 27.79 -17.22 -1.93
CA VAL A 34 27.07 -16.02 -2.37
C VAL A 34 28.02 -14.82 -2.30
N PRO A 35 28.29 -14.12 -3.41
CA PRO A 35 29.10 -12.90 -3.39
C PRO A 35 28.45 -11.81 -2.52
N ALA A 36 29.26 -11.05 -1.78
CA ALA A 36 28.75 -9.95 -0.96
C ALA A 36 28.11 -8.85 -1.81
N GLU A 37 28.58 -8.70 -3.05
CA GLU A 37 28.11 -7.77 -4.06
C GLU A 37 26.63 -7.95 -4.41
N VAL A 38 26.04 -9.13 -4.14
CA VAL A 38 24.60 -9.37 -4.29
C VAL A 38 23.80 -8.44 -3.39
N ALA A 39 24.22 -8.25 -2.13
CA ALA A 39 23.52 -7.40 -1.18
C ALA A 39 23.64 -5.91 -1.59
N THR A 40 24.83 -5.49 -2.02
CA THR A 40 25.06 -4.12 -2.52
C THR A 40 24.24 -3.82 -3.76
N THR A 41 24.26 -4.71 -4.76
CA THR A 41 23.49 -4.53 -6.00
C THR A 41 21.99 -4.48 -5.71
N TYR A 42 21.50 -5.34 -4.82
CA TYR A 42 20.10 -5.31 -4.39
C TYR A 42 19.75 -3.97 -3.72
N ALA A 43 20.55 -3.51 -2.76
CA ALA A 43 20.31 -2.24 -2.07
C ALA A 43 20.37 -1.02 -3.01
N GLU A 44 21.23 -1.05 -4.04
CA GLU A 44 21.27 -0.04 -5.09
C GLU A 44 19.97 -0.01 -5.91
N ILE A 45 19.45 -1.18 -6.28
CA ILE A 45 18.17 -1.30 -7.00
C ILE A 45 17.03 -0.81 -6.12
N VAL A 46 16.95 -1.24 -4.86
CA VAL A 46 15.88 -0.82 -3.92
C VAL A 46 15.85 0.70 -3.77
N HIS A 47 17.01 1.31 -3.53
CA HIS A 47 17.12 2.75 -3.40
C HIS A 47 16.71 3.48 -4.69
N ALA A 48 17.15 3.00 -5.86
CA ALA A 48 16.78 3.59 -7.15
C ALA A 48 15.26 3.52 -7.38
N THR A 49 14.64 2.38 -7.12
CA THR A 49 13.19 2.20 -7.28
C THR A 49 12.38 3.08 -6.34
N TYR A 50 12.77 3.23 -5.07
CA TYR A 50 12.10 4.18 -4.16
C TYR A 50 12.35 5.63 -4.56
N ALA A 51 13.54 5.98 -5.07
CA ALA A 51 13.81 7.33 -5.57
C ALA A 51 12.97 7.67 -6.81
N ASP A 52 12.77 6.72 -7.72
CA ASP A 52 11.88 6.87 -8.87
C ASP A 52 10.42 7.02 -8.41
N SER A 53 9.97 6.17 -7.49
CA SER A 53 8.63 6.23 -6.89
C SER A 53 8.36 7.56 -6.20
N LEU A 54 9.33 8.07 -5.42
CA LEU A 54 9.26 9.36 -4.75
C LEU A 54 9.18 10.51 -5.77
N THR A 55 9.96 10.42 -6.86
CA THR A 55 9.97 11.44 -7.92
C THR A 55 8.58 11.56 -8.56
N THR A 56 7.96 10.43 -8.90
CA THR A 56 6.62 10.42 -9.50
C THR A 56 5.52 10.75 -8.50
N ALA A 57 5.65 10.36 -7.22
CA ALA A 57 4.71 10.75 -6.17
C ALA A 57 4.72 12.27 -5.92
N ARG A 58 5.88 12.93 -5.98
CA ARG A 58 5.96 14.41 -5.92
C ARG A 58 5.32 15.09 -7.13
N ALA A 59 5.43 14.47 -8.31
CA ALA A 59 4.74 14.97 -9.50
C ALA A 59 3.22 14.80 -9.37
N LEU A 60 2.74 13.68 -8.83
CA LEU A 60 1.34 13.46 -8.48
C LEU A 60 0.85 14.50 -7.47
N ASP A 61 1.56 14.72 -6.37
CA ASP A 61 1.20 15.73 -5.37
C ASP A 61 1.12 17.13 -5.99
N THR A 62 2.07 17.48 -6.87
CA THR A 62 2.03 18.76 -7.61
C THR A 62 0.79 18.88 -8.49
N ALA A 63 0.44 17.82 -9.24
CA ALA A 63 -0.74 17.80 -10.11
C ALA A 63 -2.05 17.87 -9.32
N ILE A 64 -2.12 17.18 -8.18
CA ILE A 64 -3.25 17.25 -7.23
C ILE A 64 -3.43 18.67 -6.70
N ASN A 65 -2.35 19.31 -6.25
CA ASN A 65 -2.42 20.69 -5.77
C ASN A 65 -2.91 21.65 -6.88
N ALA A 66 -2.40 21.48 -8.11
CA ALA A 66 -2.87 22.26 -9.26
C ALA A 66 -4.36 22.00 -9.60
N PHE A 67 -4.82 20.76 -9.45
CA PHE A 67 -6.22 20.39 -9.63
C PHE A 67 -7.13 21.04 -8.60
N VAL A 68 -6.82 20.94 -7.31
CA VAL A 68 -7.67 21.52 -6.27
C VAL A 68 -7.67 23.06 -6.29
N ASP A 69 -6.56 23.68 -6.73
CA ASP A 69 -6.47 25.14 -6.91
C ASP A 69 -7.32 25.64 -8.09
N ALA A 70 -7.47 24.81 -9.14
CA ALA A 70 -8.22 25.13 -10.35
C ALA A 70 -9.00 23.91 -10.85
N PRO A 71 -10.12 23.53 -10.20
CA PRO A 71 -10.84 22.29 -10.50
C PRO A 71 -11.56 22.37 -11.85
N THR A 72 -10.97 21.73 -12.85
CA THR A 72 -11.49 21.65 -14.22
C THR A 72 -11.34 20.22 -14.73
N ALA A 73 -12.01 19.89 -15.84
CA ALA A 73 -11.82 18.58 -16.47
C ALA A 73 -10.37 18.34 -16.93
N GLU A 74 -9.67 19.40 -17.36
CA GLU A 74 -8.26 19.32 -17.79
C GLU A 74 -7.34 19.02 -16.61
N THR A 75 -7.44 19.80 -15.53
CA THR A 75 -6.59 19.61 -14.34
C THR A 75 -6.91 18.32 -13.58
N LEU A 76 -8.16 17.85 -13.59
CA LEU A 76 -8.51 16.52 -13.07
C LEU A 76 -7.84 15.41 -13.90
N GLN A 77 -7.85 15.55 -15.23
CA GLN A 77 -7.19 14.60 -16.11
C GLN A 77 -5.68 14.58 -15.88
N ASP A 78 -5.05 15.74 -15.69
CA ASP A 78 -3.61 15.83 -15.37
C ASP A 78 -3.29 15.12 -14.04
N ALA A 79 -4.12 15.27 -13.01
CA ALA A 79 -3.95 14.57 -11.73
C ALA A 79 -4.11 13.04 -11.88
N ARG A 80 -5.09 12.60 -12.68
CA ARG A 80 -5.31 11.18 -13.00
C ARG A 80 -4.13 10.56 -13.74
N ASP A 81 -3.58 11.26 -14.72
CA ASP A 81 -2.42 10.78 -15.48
C ASP A 81 -1.15 10.75 -14.62
N ALA A 82 -0.97 11.75 -13.74
CA ALA A 82 0.11 11.74 -12.76
C ALA A 82 -0.03 10.59 -11.75
N TRP A 83 -1.26 10.21 -11.36
CA TRP A 83 -1.49 9.07 -10.46
C TRP A 83 -1.05 7.77 -11.11
N ARG A 84 -1.45 7.53 -12.37
CA ARG A 84 -1.02 6.34 -13.13
C ARG A 84 0.50 6.29 -13.28
N ALA A 85 1.13 7.43 -13.59
CA ALA A 85 2.58 7.53 -13.68
C ALA A 85 3.28 7.27 -12.34
N ALA A 86 2.65 7.61 -11.21
CA ALA A 86 3.18 7.34 -9.88
C ALA A 86 3.04 5.87 -9.45
N ARG A 87 2.02 5.16 -9.93
CA ARG A 87 1.84 3.73 -9.65
C ARG A 87 2.94 2.87 -10.23
N GLU A 88 3.35 3.12 -11.48
CA GLU A 88 4.27 2.24 -12.20
C GLU A 88 5.61 1.96 -11.48
N PRO A 89 6.39 2.96 -11.02
CA PRO A 89 7.63 2.68 -10.29
C PRO A 89 7.35 2.09 -8.90
N TYR A 90 6.24 2.45 -8.24
CA TYR A 90 5.91 1.90 -6.93
C TYR A 90 5.60 0.40 -7.00
N LEU A 91 4.87 -0.06 -8.03
CA LEU A 91 4.58 -1.48 -8.23
C LEU A 91 5.85 -2.33 -8.37
N GLN A 92 6.92 -1.76 -8.93
CA GLN A 92 8.23 -2.44 -8.99
C GLN A 92 8.88 -2.61 -7.61
N SER A 93 8.50 -1.79 -6.63
CA SER A 93 9.03 -1.84 -5.26
C SER A 93 8.40 -2.93 -4.40
N GLU A 94 7.27 -3.50 -4.81
CA GLU A 94 6.56 -4.49 -4.00
C GLU A 94 7.37 -5.76 -3.74
N VAL A 95 8.36 -6.05 -4.59
CA VAL A 95 9.28 -7.19 -4.41
C VAL A 95 10.22 -7.02 -3.21
N PHE A 96 10.25 -5.82 -2.62
CA PHE A 96 11.05 -5.52 -1.43
C PHE A 96 10.29 -5.72 -0.12
N ARG A 97 9.06 -6.24 -0.18
CA ARG A 97 8.25 -6.65 0.98
C ARG A 97 8.58 -8.09 1.42
N PHE A 98 7.95 -8.50 2.52
CA PHE A 98 7.84 -9.86 3.05
C PHE A 98 9.07 -10.39 3.81
N TYR A 99 9.99 -9.51 4.19
CA TYR A 99 11.16 -9.90 4.99
C TYR A 99 11.42 -8.99 6.20
N GLY A 100 10.49 -8.10 6.55
CA GLY A 100 10.64 -7.16 7.67
C GLY A 100 11.69 -6.10 7.35
N GLY A 101 11.60 -5.53 6.15
CA GLY A 101 12.36 -4.34 5.76
C GLY A 101 11.62 -3.05 6.13
N PRO A 102 12.15 -1.88 5.75
CA PRO A 102 11.55 -0.60 6.13
C PRO A 102 10.11 -0.40 5.67
N ILE A 103 9.67 -1.06 4.59
CA ILE A 103 8.29 -0.94 4.08
C ILE A 103 7.30 -1.77 4.90
N ASP A 104 7.71 -2.96 5.35
CA ASP A 104 6.88 -3.97 6.01
C ASP A 104 7.39 -4.31 7.42
N ASP A 105 8.03 -3.33 8.08
CA ASP A 105 8.41 -3.47 9.49
C ASP A 105 7.14 -3.66 10.34
N ALA A 106 7.20 -4.57 11.30
CA ALA A 106 6.04 -4.95 12.09
C ALA A 106 5.60 -3.87 13.10
N GLU A 107 6.48 -2.92 13.43
CA GLU A 107 6.19 -1.82 14.35
C GLU A 107 5.76 -0.55 13.61
N ASP A 108 6.47 -0.18 12.55
CA ASP A 108 6.28 1.13 11.88
C ASP A 108 6.38 1.09 10.34
N GLY A 109 6.28 -0.09 9.71
CA GLY A 109 6.27 -0.23 8.27
C GLY A 109 5.07 0.48 7.61
N PRO A 110 5.26 1.38 6.63
CA PRO A 110 4.19 2.17 6.04
C PRO A 110 3.36 1.44 4.98
N GLU A 111 3.54 0.13 4.75
CA GLU A 111 2.88 -0.56 3.65
C GLU A 111 1.34 -0.43 3.66
N GLY A 112 0.72 -0.67 4.82
CA GLY A 112 -0.72 -0.49 4.99
C GLY A 112 -1.21 0.96 4.83
N LEU A 113 -0.29 1.94 4.89
CA LEU A 113 -0.57 3.36 4.68
C LEU A 113 -0.30 3.82 3.24
N ILE A 114 0.38 3.00 2.43
CA ILE A 114 0.75 3.33 1.05
C ILE A 114 -0.15 2.61 0.04
N ASN A 115 -0.42 1.31 0.25
CA ASN A 115 -0.96 0.44 -0.80
C ASN A 115 -1.94 -0.62 -0.28
N ALA A 116 -2.62 -0.35 0.82
CA ALA A 116 -3.63 -1.28 1.34
C ALA A 116 -4.85 -1.40 0.41
N TRP A 117 -5.38 -2.62 0.35
CA TRP A 117 -6.55 -3.03 -0.42
C TRP A 117 -7.10 -4.33 0.19
N PRO A 118 -8.42 -4.61 0.18
CA PRO A 118 -9.54 -3.87 -0.43
C PRO A 118 -9.89 -2.55 0.28
N LEU A 119 -10.68 -1.69 -0.38
CA LEU A 119 -11.10 -0.37 0.11
C LEU A 119 -12.64 -0.25 0.17
N ASP A 120 -13.19 0.10 1.33
CA ASP A 120 -14.58 0.53 1.50
C ASP A 120 -14.72 1.97 1.00
N GLU A 121 -15.27 2.12 -0.21
CA GLU A 121 -15.53 3.39 -0.86
C GLU A 121 -16.31 4.37 0.03
N ALA A 122 -17.31 3.85 0.75
CA ALA A 122 -18.20 4.63 1.59
C ALA A 122 -17.54 5.07 2.90
N TYR A 123 -16.35 4.56 3.21
CA TYR A 123 -15.50 5.05 4.29
C TYR A 123 -14.83 6.38 3.89
N ILE A 124 -14.45 6.55 2.63
CA ILE A 124 -13.76 7.75 2.14
C ILE A 124 -14.74 8.90 1.87
N ASP A 125 -15.71 8.68 0.96
CA ASP A 125 -16.60 9.70 0.41
C ASP A 125 -17.93 9.05 0.01
N TYR A 126 -18.85 9.85 -0.53
CA TYR A 126 -20.15 9.36 -0.95
C TYR A 126 -20.05 8.26 -2.02
N VAL A 127 -21.02 7.33 -1.98
CA VAL A 127 -21.29 6.34 -3.04
C VAL A 127 -22.76 6.46 -3.48
N VAL A 128 -23.13 5.85 -4.60
CA VAL A 128 -24.47 6.02 -5.21
C VAL A 128 -25.60 5.73 -4.21
N ASP A 129 -25.48 4.66 -3.42
CA ASP A 129 -26.50 4.25 -2.45
C ASP A 129 -26.35 4.92 -1.07
N MET A 130 -25.24 5.62 -0.81
CA MET A 130 -24.96 6.30 0.46
C MET A 130 -24.36 7.70 0.21
N PRO A 131 -25.20 8.68 -0.20
CA PRO A 131 -24.75 10.02 -0.60
C PRO A 131 -24.15 10.86 0.55
N ASP A 132 -24.43 10.49 1.79
CA ASP A 132 -24.01 11.19 3.01
C ASP A 132 -22.95 10.41 3.82
N ALA A 133 -22.41 9.31 3.28
CA ALA A 133 -21.36 8.51 3.92
C ALA A 133 -19.97 9.09 3.66
N GLY A 134 -18.99 8.65 4.45
CA GLY A 134 -17.58 8.98 4.24
C GLY A 134 -17.00 10.02 5.20
N LEU A 135 -15.67 9.97 5.36
CA LEU A 135 -14.90 10.96 6.10
C LEU A 135 -15.07 12.37 5.52
N VAL A 136 -15.25 12.49 4.19
CA VAL A 136 -15.53 13.77 3.51
C VAL A 136 -16.81 14.43 4.01
N GLN A 137 -17.85 13.65 4.35
CA GLN A 137 -19.20 14.10 4.72
C GLN A 137 -19.35 14.35 6.22
N SER A 138 -18.41 13.80 7.01
CA SER A 138 -18.42 13.83 8.47
C SER A 138 -17.77 15.08 9.07
N ASP A 139 -17.85 15.22 10.40
CA ASP A 139 -17.10 16.23 11.18
C ASP A 139 -15.66 15.78 11.52
N ALA A 140 -15.19 14.63 10.99
CA ALA A 140 -13.86 14.11 11.28
C ALA A 140 -12.76 15.08 10.81
N ALA A 141 -11.64 15.10 11.54
CA ALA A 141 -10.45 15.82 11.12
C ALA A 141 -9.80 15.06 9.95
N LEU A 142 -9.40 15.80 8.92
CA LEU A 142 -8.68 15.26 7.74
C LEU A 142 -7.20 15.64 7.81
N THR A 143 -6.62 15.62 9.01
CA THR A 143 -5.17 15.84 9.19
C THR A 143 -4.42 14.54 8.97
N THR A 144 -3.11 14.62 8.67
CA THR A 144 -2.25 13.43 8.52
C THR A 144 -2.41 12.45 9.69
N ALA A 145 -2.35 12.94 10.93
CA ALA A 145 -2.48 12.07 12.11
C ALA A 145 -3.86 11.42 12.21
N ALA A 146 -4.93 12.15 11.89
CA ALA A 146 -6.28 11.61 11.94
C ALA A 146 -6.54 10.57 10.85
N LEU A 147 -5.97 10.76 9.65
CA LEU A 147 -6.11 9.82 8.54
C LEU A 147 -5.30 8.55 8.76
N ILE A 148 -4.09 8.65 9.35
CA ILE A 148 -3.34 7.47 9.81
C ILE A 148 -4.14 6.70 10.88
N GLU A 149 -4.73 7.40 11.86
CA GLU A 149 -5.56 6.76 12.89
C GLU A 149 -6.84 6.14 12.31
N ALA A 150 -7.40 6.72 11.24
CA ALA A 150 -8.58 6.19 10.56
C ALA A 150 -8.27 4.98 9.67
N ASN A 151 -7.04 4.82 9.18
CA ASN A 151 -6.67 3.71 8.30
C ASN A 151 -6.85 2.37 9.03
N GLU A 152 -7.60 1.46 8.42
CA GLU A 152 -8.01 0.15 8.95
C GLU A 152 -8.81 0.23 10.28
N ALA A 153 -9.26 1.42 10.67
CA ALA A 153 -10.00 1.62 11.91
C ALA A 153 -11.41 1.05 11.81
N GLY A 154 -11.65 -0.08 12.46
CA GLY A 154 -12.96 -0.74 12.49
C GLY A 154 -13.18 -1.78 11.40
N GLY A 155 -12.20 -2.02 10.53
CA GLY A 155 -12.24 -3.06 9.49
C GLY A 155 -11.04 -2.96 8.55
N GLU A 156 -10.58 -4.08 8.01
CA GLU A 156 -9.44 -4.14 7.07
C GLU A 156 -9.73 -3.40 5.76
N GLU A 157 -11.01 -3.27 5.38
CA GLU A 157 -11.45 -2.49 4.22
C GLU A 157 -11.47 -0.97 4.47
N ASN A 158 -11.37 -0.50 5.72
CA ASN A 158 -11.46 0.93 6.06
C ASN A 158 -10.14 1.67 5.76
N ILE A 159 -9.68 1.60 4.52
CA ILE A 159 -8.46 2.24 4.05
C ILE A 159 -8.72 3.74 3.91
N ALA A 160 -7.86 4.55 4.53
CA ALA A 160 -8.01 6.00 4.61
C ALA A 160 -6.86 6.77 3.95
N THR A 161 -5.81 6.07 3.52
CA THR A 161 -4.55 6.67 3.04
C THR A 161 -4.02 5.94 1.82
N GLY A 162 -2.89 6.40 1.28
CA GLY A 162 -2.19 5.72 0.20
C GLY A 162 -2.79 5.91 -1.20
N TYR A 163 -2.29 5.11 -2.14
CA TYR A 163 -2.62 5.21 -3.56
C TYR A 163 -4.12 5.05 -3.82
N HIS A 164 -4.79 4.10 -3.17
CA HIS A 164 -6.19 3.77 -3.43
C HIS A 164 -7.17 4.77 -2.84
N ALA A 165 -6.84 5.41 -1.71
CA ALA A 165 -7.61 6.56 -1.23
C ALA A 165 -7.53 7.74 -2.22
N ILE A 166 -6.32 8.05 -2.74
CA ILE A 166 -6.13 9.07 -3.78
C ILE A 166 -6.91 8.70 -5.05
N GLU A 167 -6.85 7.43 -5.45
CA GLU A 167 -7.54 6.90 -6.62
C GLU A 167 -9.06 7.11 -6.50
N PHE A 168 -9.67 6.63 -5.42
CA PHE A 168 -11.11 6.79 -5.21
C PHE A 168 -11.54 8.27 -5.14
N LEU A 169 -10.69 9.14 -4.58
CA LEU A 169 -10.96 10.59 -4.59
C LEU A 169 -10.90 11.20 -6.00
N LEU A 170 -10.08 10.66 -6.91
CA LEU A 170 -9.95 11.16 -8.29
C LEU A 170 -10.98 10.55 -9.26
N TRP A 171 -11.37 9.29 -9.07
CA TRP A 171 -12.28 8.57 -9.98
C TRP A 171 -13.69 8.35 -9.41
N GLY A 172 -13.84 8.34 -8.09
CA GLY A 172 -15.09 7.97 -7.42
C GLY A 172 -15.42 6.48 -7.57
N GLN A 173 -16.61 6.11 -7.09
CA GLN A 173 -17.13 4.76 -7.26
C GLN A 173 -17.22 4.41 -8.75
N ASP A 174 -16.73 3.22 -9.11
CA ASP A 174 -16.84 2.74 -10.48
C ASP A 174 -18.09 1.89 -10.67
N MET A 175 -19.03 2.41 -11.47
CA MET A 175 -20.26 1.71 -11.83
C MET A 175 -20.32 1.37 -13.32
N ARG A 176 -19.22 1.53 -14.03
CA ARG A 176 -19.17 1.42 -15.49
C ARG A 176 -18.73 0.01 -15.90
N ALA A 177 -19.43 -0.52 -16.90
CA ALA A 177 -19.04 -1.79 -17.50
C ALA A 177 -17.83 -1.65 -18.45
N ASP A 178 -17.58 -0.44 -18.93
CA ASP A 178 -16.52 -0.11 -19.88
C ASP A 178 -15.90 1.27 -19.58
N GLY A 179 -14.80 1.27 -18.85
CA GLY A 179 -14.03 2.44 -18.47
C GLY A 179 -14.12 2.75 -16.98
N PRO A 180 -13.21 3.60 -16.47
CA PRO A 180 -13.04 3.81 -15.04
C PRO A 180 -14.14 4.70 -14.45
N GLY A 181 -14.14 4.86 -13.13
CA GLY A 181 -14.99 5.79 -12.40
C GLY A 181 -15.03 7.20 -13.02
N ASP A 182 -16.21 7.82 -13.01
CA ASP A 182 -16.46 9.08 -13.74
C ASP A 182 -16.74 10.27 -12.81
N ARG A 183 -16.05 10.35 -11.67
CA ARG A 183 -16.15 11.52 -10.79
C ARG A 183 -15.86 12.80 -11.57
N PRO A 184 -16.76 13.80 -11.57
CA PRO A 184 -16.55 15.04 -12.30
C PRO A 184 -15.74 16.04 -11.47
N ALA A 185 -15.01 16.93 -12.16
CA ALA A 185 -14.30 18.03 -11.50
C ALA A 185 -15.24 18.97 -10.71
N SER A 186 -16.54 19.00 -11.04
CA SER A 186 -17.54 19.78 -10.30
C SER A 186 -17.72 19.33 -8.85
N ASP A 187 -17.31 18.12 -8.49
CA ASP A 187 -17.29 17.69 -7.08
C ASP A 187 -16.29 18.49 -6.24
N TYR A 188 -15.28 19.07 -6.88
CA TYR A 188 -14.27 19.92 -6.26
C TYR A 188 -14.59 21.41 -6.43
N VAL A 189 -15.76 21.75 -6.99
CA VAL A 189 -16.26 23.12 -7.09
C VAL A 189 -17.35 23.33 -6.05
N GLU A 190 -17.21 24.35 -5.21
CA GLU A 190 -18.21 24.66 -4.19
C GLU A 190 -19.61 24.89 -4.80
N SER A 191 -20.60 24.24 -4.18
CA SER A 191 -22.02 24.44 -4.48
C SER A 191 -22.85 24.37 -3.19
N MET A 192 -24.05 24.94 -3.21
CA MET A 192 -24.96 24.90 -2.05
C MET A 192 -25.63 23.54 -1.84
N ASP A 193 -25.71 22.74 -2.89
CA ASP A 193 -26.38 21.43 -2.90
C ASP A 193 -25.51 20.41 -3.64
N GLY A 194 -25.69 19.12 -3.33
CA GLY A 194 -25.01 18.01 -3.99
C GLY A 194 -23.54 17.85 -3.57
N PRO A 195 -22.74 17.06 -4.30
CA PRO A 195 -21.35 16.73 -3.91
C PRO A 195 -20.44 17.94 -3.66
N GLY A 196 -20.71 19.07 -4.32
CA GLY A 196 -19.95 20.31 -4.17
C GLY A 196 -20.12 21.00 -2.81
N GLN A 197 -21.10 20.60 -1.99
CA GLN A 197 -21.21 21.06 -0.59
C GLN A 197 -20.01 20.61 0.27
N TYR A 198 -19.30 19.57 -0.17
CA TYR A 198 -18.12 19.01 0.48
C TYR A 198 -16.83 19.23 -0.32
N ALA A 199 -16.84 20.10 -1.33
CA ALA A 199 -15.69 20.35 -2.22
C ALA A 199 -14.40 20.68 -1.45
N GLU A 200 -14.46 21.62 -0.49
CA GLU A 200 -13.30 22.00 0.33
C GLU A 200 -12.76 20.84 1.16
N ARG A 201 -13.66 20.03 1.75
CA ARG A 201 -13.25 18.85 2.55
C ARG A 201 -12.63 17.77 1.68
N ARG A 202 -13.18 17.53 0.50
CA ARG A 202 -12.64 16.57 -0.47
C ARG A 202 -11.27 17.01 -0.99
N ALA A 203 -11.09 18.29 -1.30
CA ALA A 203 -9.80 18.86 -1.67
C ALA A 203 -8.77 18.75 -0.54
N LEU A 204 -9.18 19.01 0.70
CA LEU A 204 -8.32 18.85 1.87
C LEU A 204 -7.90 17.39 2.08
N TYR A 205 -8.82 16.45 1.92
CA TYR A 205 -8.50 15.02 2.02
C TYR A 205 -7.47 14.65 0.95
N LEU A 206 -7.80 14.91 -0.32
CA LEU A 206 -6.95 14.55 -1.46
C LEU A 206 -5.53 15.10 -1.33
N THR A 207 -5.37 16.37 -0.95
CA THR A 207 -4.05 16.99 -0.74
C THR A 207 -3.32 16.44 0.49
N THR A 208 -4.04 16.06 1.54
CA THR A 208 -3.42 15.50 2.75
C THR A 208 -2.88 14.10 2.49
N VAL A 209 -3.64 13.24 1.78
CA VAL A 209 -3.16 11.88 1.46
C VAL A 209 -2.04 11.88 0.42
N SER A 210 -2.05 12.80 -0.55
CA SER A 210 -0.95 12.92 -1.51
C SER A 210 0.35 13.36 -0.84
N ALA A 211 0.28 14.33 0.06
CA ALA A 211 1.45 14.76 0.84
C ALA A 211 1.96 13.65 1.78
N LEU A 212 1.06 12.89 2.40
CA LEU A 212 1.44 11.76 3.25
C LEU A 212 2.14 10.65 2.46
N LEU A 213 1.64 10.31 1.26
CA LEU A 213 2.28 9.36 0.36
C LEU A 213 3.73 9.78 0.03
N VAL A 214 3.95 11.07 -0.27
CA VAL A 214 5.30 11.60 -0.48
C VAL A 214 6.17 11.41 0.75
N SER A 215 5.67 11.74 1.94
CA SER A 215 6.42 11.57 3.20
C SER A 215 6.88 10.13 3.41
N HIS A 216 6.00 9.14 3.21
CA HIS A 216 6.38 7.74 3.38
C HIS A 216 7.42 7.28 2.36
N LEU A 217 7.33 7.75 1.11
CA LEU A 217 8.34 7.44 0.08
C LEU A 217 9.68 8.15 0.34
N GLU A 218 9.67 9.31 1.00
CA GLU A 218 10.89 9.96 1.51
C GLU A 218 11.57 9.10 2.58
N ASP A 219 10.81 8.59 3.54
CA ASP A 219 11.31 7.72 4.60
C ASP A 219 11.91 6.42 4.04
N LEU A 220 11.21 5.77 3.10
CA LEU A 220 11.69 4.56 2.44
C LEU A 220 12.95 4.81 1.61
N THR A 221 13.01 5.93 0.88
CA THR A 221 14.21 6.32 0.14
C THR A 221 15.39 6.56 1.10
N ALA A 222 15.15 7.25 2.21
CA ALA A 222 16.17 7.54 3.23
C ALA A 222 16.68 6.26 3.93
N ALA A 223 15.80 5.29 4.20
CA ALA A 223 16.16 4.00 4.80
C ALA A 223 17.14 3.20 3.93
N TRP A 224 17.11 3.42 2.61
CA TRP A 224 17.98 2.75 1.63
C TRP A 224 19.09 3.64 1.04
N ALA A 225 19.23 4.88 1.51
CA ALA A 225 20.26 5.80 1.03
C ALA A 225 21.69 5.26 1.25
N PRO A 226 22.61 5.41 0.28
CA PRO A 226 24.01 5.00 0.45
C PRO A 226 24.73 5.84 1.50
N ASP A 227 25.78 5.26 2.09
CA ASP A 227 26.72 5.94 2.99
C ASP A 227 26.10 6.56 4.26
N GLN A 228 24.93 6.08 4.70
CA GLN A 228 24.27 6.49 5.93
C GLN A 228 24.28 5.38 7.00
N ASP A 229 23.94 5.75 8.25
CA ASP A 229 23.67 4.79 9.32
C ASP A 229 22.18 4.43 9.33
N ASN A 230 21.75 3.61 8.37
CA ASN A 230 20.35 3.26 8.09
C ASN A 230 20.17 1.75 7.84
N TYR A 231 18.98 1.34 7.41
CA TYR A 231 18.65 -0.06 7.12
C TYR A 231 19.58 -0.67 6.07
N ARG A 232 19.89 0.06 4.98
CA ARG A 232 20.81 -0.40 3.94
C ARG A 232 22.16 -0.84 4.50
N LYS A 233 22.76 -0.07 5.41
CA LYS A 233 24.05 -0.42 6.02
C LYS A 233 23.97 -1.73 6.81
N ALA A 234 22.88 -1.94 7.56
CA ALA A 234 22.65 -3.20 8.27
C ALA A 234 22.43 -4.37 7.30
N PHE A 235 21.69 -4.15 6.22
CA PHE A 235 21.43 -5.14 5.18
C PHE A 235 22.71 -5.57 4.44
N GLU A 236 23.53 -4.61 4.00
CA GLU A 236 24.81 -4.87 3.34
C GLU A 236 25.85 -5.51 4.28
N GLY A 237 25.76 -5.24 5.59
CA GLY A 237 26.60 -5.85 6.62
C GLY A 237 26.18 -7.25 7.05
N ALA A 238 25.01 -7.74 6.62
CA ALA A 238 24.52 -9.07 6.96
C ALA A 238 25.32 -10.17 6.23
N PRO A 239 25.33 -11.42 6.74
CA PRO A 239 25.90 -12.55 6.00
C PRO A 239 25.30 -12.64 4.58
N PRO A 240 26.09 -12.85 3.50
CA PRO A 240 25.56 -12.82 2.13
C PRO A 240 24.40 -13.79 1.87
N ARG A 241 24.39 -14.96 2.53
CA ARG A 241 23.28 -15.91 2.45
C ARG A 241 21.99 -15.38 3.08
N GLU A 242 22.10 -14.59 4.14
CA GLU A 242 20.96 -13.97 4.80
C GLU A 242 20.35 -12.88 3.92
N ALA A 243 21.16 -12.03 3.29
CA ALA A 243 20.69 -11.06 2.31
C ALA A 243 19.97 -11.75 1.14
N LEU A 244 20.59 -12.78 0.54
CA LEU A 244 19.97 -13.55 -0.53
C LEU A 244 18.65 -14.20 -0.09
N ARG A 245 18.58 -14.73 1.14
CA ARG A 245 17.35 -15.30 1.69
C ARG A 245 16.22 -14.27 1.69
N ARG A 246 16.47 -13.05 2.15
CA ARG A 246 15.47 -11.95 2.16
C ARG A 246 15.00 -11.60 0.75
N VAL A 247 15.93 -11.42 -0.19
CA VAL A 247 15.62 -11.15 -1.60
C VAL A 247 14.71 -12.24 -2.19
N MET A 248 15.06 -13.51 -1.98
CA MET A 248 14.28 -14.63 -2.49
C MET A 248 12.93 -14.74 -1.80
N THR A 249 12.83 -14.46 -0.49
CA THR A 249 11.54 -14.42 0.22
C THR A 249 10.61 -13.39 -0.42
N GLY A 250 11.06 -12.16 -0.65
CA GLY A 250 10.25 -11.12 -1.28
C GLY A 250 9.73 -11.54 -2.66
N MET A 251 10.63 -12.07 -3.51
CA MET A 251 10.25 -12.56 -4.85
C MET A 251 9.25 -13.72 -4.81
N ILE A 252 9.44 -14.70 -3.92
CA ILE A 252 8.59 -15.90 -3.84
C ILE A 252 7.21 -15.53 -3.30
N VAL A 253 7.15 -14.73 -2.23
CA VAL A 253 5.88 -14.35 -1.60
C VAL A 253 5.09 -13.43 -2.54
N LEU A 254 5.73 -12.43 -3.15
CA LEU A 254 5.07 -11.54 -4.09
C LEU A 254 4.47 -12.30 -5.28
N SER A 255 5.25 -13.17 -5.92
CA SER A 255 4.80 -13.85 -7.14
C SER A 255 3.75 -14.93 -6.88
N GLY A 256 3.92 -15.72 -5.81
CA GLY A 256 3.06 -16.86 -5.51
C GLY A 256 1.83 -16.49 -4.71
N PHE A 257 2.02 -15.92 -3.52
CA PHE A 257 0.94 -15.67 -2.57
C PHE A 257 0.17 -14.40 -2.93
N GLU A 258 0.88 -13.27 -3.04
CA GLU A 258 0.25 -11.96 -3.25
C GLU A 258 -0.34 -11.81 -4.67
N THR A 259 0.50 -11.92 -5.72
CA THR A 259 0.04 -11.72 -7.10
C THR A 259 -0.87 -12.86 -7.55
N GLY A 260 -0.43 -14.10 -7.33
CA GLY A 260 -1.16 -15.29 -7.77
C GLY A 260 -2.44 -15.55 -6.97
N GLY A 261 -2.35 -15.50 -5.65
CA GLY A 261 -3.45 -15.81 -4.74
C GLY A 261 -4.37 -14.61 -4.52
N GLU A 262 -3.85 -13.55 -3.93
CA GLU A 262 -4.70 -12.45 -3.45
C GLU A 262 -5.21 -11.54 -4.59
N ARG A 263 -4.42 -11.29 -5.64
CA ARG A 263 -4.81 -10.35 -6.71
C ARG A 263 -5.46 -11.00 -7.93
N LEU A 264 -4.90 -12.10 -8.42
CA LEU A 264 -5.43 -12.77 -9.62
C LEU A 264 -6.55 -13.76 -9.30
N GLN A 265 -6.37 -14.63 -8.30
CA GLN A 265 -7.33 -15.69 -8.01
C GLN A 265 -8.61 -15.12 -7.36
N THR A 266 -8.50 -14.18 -6.42
CA THR A 266 -9.66 -13.55 -5.76
C THR A 266 -10.59 -12.90 -6.76
N ALA A 267 -10.08 -11.99 -7.62
CA ALA A 267 -10.87 -11.33 -8.64
C ALA A 267 -11.47 -12.32 -9.67
N LEU A 268 -10.71 -13.36 -10.04
CA LEU A 268 -11.20 -14.40 -10.95
C LEU A 268 -12.35 -15.23 -10.33
N ASP A 269 -12.25 -15.56 -9.04
CA ASP A 269 -13.23 -16.38 -8.34
C ASP A 269 -14.50 -15.61 -7.99
N SER A 270 -14.37 -14.34 -7.59
CA SER A 270 -15.52 -13.50 -7.30
C SER A 270 -16.21 -13.01 -8.57
N ALA A 271 -15.46 -12.86 -9.66
CA ALA A 271 -15.89 -12.17 -10.88
C ALA A 271 -16.46 -10.77 -10.59
N SER A 272 -15.93 -10.12 -9.55
CA SER A 272 -16.27 -8.77 -9.12
C SER A 272 -15.12 -7.84 -9.47
N GLN A 273 -15.42 -6.74 -10.17
CA GLN A 273 -14.43 -5.69 -10.44
C GLN A 273 -13.90 -5.08 -9.13
N GLU A 274 -14.70 -5.05 -8.06
CA GLU A 274 -14.33 -4.47 -6.77
C GLU A 274 -13.19 -5.22 -6.07
N ASP A 275 -12.93 -6.46 -6.48
CA ASP A 275 -11.81 -7.24 -5.96
C ASP A 275 -10.53 -7.03 -6.79
N GLU A 276 -10.60 -6.28 -7.90
CA GLU A 276 -9.44 -5.91 -8.70
C GLU A 276 -8.72 -4.71 -8.08
N HIS A 277 -7.41 -4.85 -7.88
CA HIS A 277 -6.59 -3.78 -7.37
C HIS A 277 -6.53 -2.63 -8.39
N SER A 278 -6.89 -1.41 -7.99
CA SER A 278 -7.03 -0.27 -8.91
C SER A 278 -8.26 -0.32 -9.84
N CYS A 279 -9.37 -0.92 -9.39
CA CYS A 279 -10.61 -0.99 -10.16
C CYS A 279 -11.14 0.41 -10.53
N PHE A 280 -11.05 1.40 -9.65
CA PHE A 280 -11.61 2.74 -9.89
C PHE A 280 -10.99 3.45 -11.11
N SER A 281 -9.71 3.17 -11.40
CA SER A 281 -8.96 3.80 -12.49
C SER A 281 -8.76 2.93 -13.73
N ASP A 282 -9.29 1.70 -13.72
CA ASP A 282 -9.03 0.63 -14.69
C ASP A 282 -7.51 0.40 -14.90
N ASN A 283 -6.75 0.27 -13.81
CA ASN A 283 -5.28 0.17 -13.84
C ASN A 283 -4.73 -1.08 -13.10
N THR A 284 -5.46 -2.20 -13.17
CA THR A 284 -5.10 -3.51 -12.62
C THR A 284 -3.80 -4.08 -13.21
#